data_AF-A0A0M9ZSX9-F1
#
_entry.id   AF-A0A0M9ZSX9-F1
#
_cell.length_a   1.000
_cell.length_b   1.000
_cell.length_c   1.000
_cell.angle_alpha   90.00
_cell.angle_beta   90.00
_cell.angle_gamma   90.00
#
_symmetry.space_group_name_H-M   'P 1'
#
loop_
_entity.id
_entity.type
_entity.pdbx_description
1 polymer ?
#
loop_
_entity_poly.entity_id
_entity_poly.type
_entity_poly.pdbx_seq_one_letter_code
_entity_poly.pdbx_strand_id
1 'polypeptide(L)'
;VKAVIDTHRRHITYSSAGHPPPVLAHADGTFVLLDQATAPPLAAEPEHVARPQSALPYTPGDTLVLYTDGLIERRGEDIDTGLHRLTTILTANSQLSPDHLADTLLSRLSIVTGGGEDDIALLVARL
;
A
#
# COMPACT_ATOMS: atom_id res chain seq x y z
N VAL A 1 3.04 -5.77 6.54
CA VAL A 1 2.49 -4.52 7.13
C VAL A 1 1.21 -4.80 7.92
N LYS A 2 0.87 -4.00 8.94
CA LYS A 2 -0.40 -4.07 9.71
C LYS A 2 -1.08 -2.71 9.73
N ALA A 3 -2.40 -2.68 9.51
CA ALA A 3 -3.24 -1.50 9.68
C ALA A 3 -4.49 -1.83 10.53
N VAL A 4 -4.92 -0.89 11.35
CA VAL A 4 -6.15 -0.95 12.17
C VAL A 4 -6.98 0.29 11.86
N ILE A 5 -8.24 0.09 11.49
CA ILE A 5 -9.18 1.16 11.14
C ILE A 5 -10.15 1.38 12.31
N ASP A 6 -10.09 2.54 12.93
CA ASP A 6 -11.10 3.01 13.88
C ASP A 6 -12.16 3.81 13.11
N THR A 7 -13.29 3.21 12.80
CA THR A 7 -14.38 3.82 12.02
C THR A 7 -15.16 4.89 12.78
N HIS A 8 -15.13 4.85 14.11
CA HIS A 8 -15.76 5.87 14.94
C HIS A 8 -14.93 7.15 14.97
N ARG A 9 -13.61 7.02 15.13
CA ARG A 9 -12.66 8.15 15.13
C ARG A 9 -12.17 8.55 13.74
N ARG A 10 -12.46 7.74 12.72
CA ARG A 10 -11.95 7.88 11.35
C ARG A 10 -10.43 8.00 11.28
N HIS A 11 -9.76 7.06 11.93
CA HIS A 11 -8.30 7.01 11.98
C HIS A 11 -7.78 5.66 11.54
N ILE A 12 -6.66 5.68 10.82
CA ILE A 12 -5.85 4.51 10.49
C ILE A 12 -4.66 4.52 11.42
N THR A 13 -4.40 3.40 12.09
CA THR A 13 -3.18 3.18 12.87
C THR A 13 -2.40 2.05 12.23
N TYR A 14 -1.11 2.26 11.97
CA TYR A 14 -0.32 1.30 11.19
C TYR A 14 1.11 1.14 11.69
N SER A 15 1.71 0.01 11.31
CA SER A 15 3.13 -0.31 11.52
C SER A 15 3.60 -1.21 10.38
N SER A 16 4.81 -0.93 9.85
CA SER A 16 5.42 -1.70 8.76
C SER A 16 6.71 -2.38 9.21
N ALA A 17 6.92 -3.60 8.73
CA ALA A 17 8.06 -4.45 9.05
C ALA A 17 8.74 -4.91 7.76
N GLY A 18 9.62 -4.06 7.22
CA GLY A 18 10.35 -4.30 5.97
C GLY A 18 9.49 -4.23 4.72
N HIS A 19 8.28 -3.69 4.83
CA HIS A 19 7.30 -3.68 3.74
C HIS A 19 7.26 -2.30 3.06
N PRO A 20 7.12 -2.25 1.72
CA PRO A 20 6.80 -1.00 1.02
C PRO A 20 5.57 -0.29 1.65
N PRO A 21 5.53 1.05 1.65
CA PRO A 21 4.48 1.78 2.35
C PRO A 21 3.10 1.53 1.71
N PRO A 22 2.06 1.20 2.48
CA PRO A 22 0.68 1.21 1.99
C PRO A 22 0.31 2.60 1.47
N VAL A 23 -0.70 2.65 0.61
CA VAL A 23 -1.17 3.91 0.02
C VAL A 23 -2.60 4.20 0.50
N LEU A 24 -2.82 5.41 1.01
CA LEU A 24 -4.16 5.97 1.20
C LEU A 24 -4.42 6.95 0.04
N ALA A 25 -5.30 6.58 -0.87
CA ALA A 25 -5.73 7.43 -1.97
C ALA A 25 -7.00 8.20 -1.58
N HIS A 26 -7.00 9.50 -1.84
CA HIS A 26 -8.12 10.38 -1.59
C HIS A 26 -9.05 10.44 -2.80
N ALA A 27 -10.33 10.76 -2.53
CA ALA A 27 -11.33 10.89 -3.59
C ALA A 27 -11.00 12.03 -4.59
N ASP A 28 -10.21 13.02 -4.20
CA ASP A 28 -9.76 14.12 -5.07
C ASP A 28 -8.58 13.74 -6.00
N GLY A 29 -8.11 12.49 -5.94
CA GLY A 29 -7.00 12.01 -6.75
C GLY A 29 -5.62 12.27 -6.13
N THR A 30 -5.54 12.84 -4.93
CA THR A 30 -4.29 12.89 -4.15
C THR A 30 -4.08 11.58 -3.39
N PHE A 31 -2.90 11.40 -2.80
CA PHE A 31 -2.59 10.22 -1.99
C PHE A 31 -1.57 10.53 -0.91
N VAL A 32 -1.51 9.66 0.10
CA VAL A 32 -0.51 9.65 1.16
C VAL A 32 0.10 8.26 1.26
N LEU A 33 1.43 8.20 1.38
CA LEU A 33 2.15 6.97 1.72
C LEU A 33 2.19 6.80 3.24
N LEU A 34 1.91 5.59 3.70
CA LEU A 34 1.99 5.22 5.12
C LEU A 34 3.42 4.78 5.47
N ASP A 35 4.36 5.72 5.44
CA ASP A 35 5.82 5.48 5.57
C ASP A 35 6.41 5.88 6.94
N GLN A 36 5.65 6.58 7.79
CA GLN A 36 6.11 7.13 9.07
C GLN A 36 6.25 6.09 10.20
N ALA A 37 6.00 4.81 9.92
CA ALA A 37 6.11 3.70 10.88
C ALA A 37 6.83 2.49 10.28
N THR A 38 7.82 2.76 9.42
CA THR A 38 8.64 1.74 8.79
C THR A 38 9.77 1.31 9.72
N ALA A 39 9.95 0.01 9.88
CA ALA A 39 11.05 -0.61 10.59
C ALA A 39 11.54 -1.84 9.82
N PRO A 40 12.75 -2.37 10.09
CA PRO A 40 13.25 -3.58 9.43
C PRO A 40 12.28 -4.78 9.51
N PRO A 41 12.46 -5.82 8.68
CA PRO A 41 11.71 -7.07 8.77
C PRO A 41 11.69 -7.68 10.18
N LEU A 42 10.74 -8.59 10.42
CA LEU A 42 10.70 -9.33 11.69
C LEU A 42 11.98 -10.16 11.85
N ALA A 43 12.49 -10.21 13.09
CA ALA A 43 13.73 -10.91 13.45
C ALA A 43 15.01 -10.43 12.72
N ALA A 44 15.00 -9.23 12.12
CA ALA A 44 16.21 -8.63 11.53
C ALA A 44 17.21 -8.15 12.60
N GLU A 45 16.72 -7.77 13.78
CA GLU A 45 17.53 -7.34 14.91
C GLU A 45 17.63 -8.46 15.97
N PRO A 46 18.80 -8.66 16.60
CA PRO A 46 19.00 -9.69 17.62
C PRO A 46 18.25 -9.38 18.92
N GLU A 47 17.98 -8.11 19.19
CA GLU A 47 17.27 -7.65 20.38
C GLU A 47 15.83 -7.25 20.05
N HIS A 48 14.93 -7.42 21.01
CA HIS A 48 13.54 -7.02 20.84
C HIS A 48 13.40 -5.50 20.97
N VAL A 49 13.23 -4.81 19.84
CA VAL A 49 12.97 -3.37 19.80
C VAL A 49 11.48 -3.10 19.61
N ALA A 50 10.94 -2.14 20.36
CA ALA A 50 9.57 -1.69 20.20
C ALA A 50 9.36 -1.15 18.76
N ARG A 51 8.35 -1.67 18.06
CA ARG A 51 8.07 -1.23 16.69
C ARG A 51 7.38 0.13 16.67
N PRO A 52 7.79 1.04 15.76
CA PRO A 52 7.11 2.30 15.58
C PRO A 52 5.68 2.06 15.10
N GLN A 53 4.79 2.94 15.53
CA GLN A 53 3.41 3.01 15.09
C GLN A 53 3.11 4.46 14.75
N SER A 54 2.38 4.67 13.66
CA SER A 54 1.90 5.98 13.26
C SER A 54 0.40 5.92 13.03
N ALA A 55 -0.24 7.08 13.09
CA ALA A 55 -1.66 7.21 12.85
C ALA A 55 -1.97 8.45 12.00
N LEU A 56 -2.98 8.34 11.16
CA LEU A 56 -3.48 9.43 10.33
C LEU A 56 -5.00 9.38 10.23
N PRO A 57 -5.67 10.54 10.10
CA PRO A 57 -7.10 10.57 9.81
C PRO A 57 -7.36 10.11 8.37
N TYR A 58 -8.61 9.71 8.10
CA TYR A 58 -9.11 9.49 6.74
C TYR A 58 -10.48 10.14 6.56
N THR A 59 -10.86 10.38 5.31
CA THR A 59 -12.17 10.89 4.92
C THR A 59 -13.02 9.76 4.32
N PRO A 60 -14.33 9.69 4.61
CA PRO A 60 -15.20 8.73 3.95
C PRO A 60 -15.10 8.82 2.42
N GLY A 61 -14.90 7.69 1.77
CA GLY A 61 -14.62 7.57 0.34
C GLY A 61 -13.14 7.39 0.00
N ASP A 62 -12.21 7.66 0.95
CA ASP A 62 -10.80 7.36 0.77
C ASP A 62 -10.60 5.85 0.57
N THR A 63 -9.57 5.48 -0.20
CA THR A 63 -9.25 4.10 -0.52
C THR A 63 -7.88 3.74 0.02
N LEU A 64 -7.84 2.78 0.94
CA LEU A 64 -6.62 2.20 1.47
C LEU A 64 -6.20 0.98 0.64
N VAL A 65 -4.94 0.97 0.21
CA VAL A 65 -4.33 -0.10 -0.58
C VAL A 65 -3.13 -0.68 0.17
N LEU A 66 -3.20 -1.97 0.48
CA LEU A 66 -2.10 -2.78 1.00
C LEU A 66 -1.77 -3.84 -0.06
N TYR A 67 -0.49 -4.13 -0.25
CA TYR A 67 -0.04 -5.02 -1.31
C TYR A 67 1.26 -5.69 -0.91
N THR A 68 1.66 -6.82 -1.52
CA THR A 68 3.04 -7.38 -1.39
C THR A 68 3.99 -6.72 -2.38
N ASP A 69 5.28 -6.68 -2.05
CA ASP A 69 6.36 -6.20 -2.93
C ASP A 69 6.32 -6.82 -4.34
N GLY A 70 5.97 -8.10 -4.48
CA GLY A 70 5.75 -8.74 -5.78
C GLY A 70 4.78 -8.01 -6.73
N LEU A 71 3.90 -7.14 -6.23
CA LEU A 71 3.04 -6.28 -7.07
C LEU A 71 3.83 -5.18 -7.80
N ILE A 72 4.89 -4.64 -7.19
CA ILE A 72 5.62 -3.47 -7.67
C ILE A 72 7.10 -3.74 -8.00
N GLU A 73 7.70 -4.77 -7.40
CA GLU A 73 9.10 -5.14 -7.54
C GLU A 73 9.37 -5.78 -8.90
N ARG A 74 10.51 -5.41 -9.49
CA ARG A 74 11.02 -6.03 -10.72
C ARG A 74 12.53 -6.10 -10.70
N ARG A 75 13.08 -7.13 -11.33
CA ARG A 75 14.52 -7.28 -11.48
C ARG A 75 15.11 -6.11 -12.28
N GLY A 76 16.15 -5.50 -11.73
CA GLY A 76 16.88 -4.42 -12.37
C GLY A 76 16.15 -3.08 -12.36
N GLU A 77 15.06 -2.95 -11.60
CA GLU A 77 14.32 -1.72 -11.44
C GLU A 77 14.20 -1.33 -9.96
N ASP A 78 14.24 -0.03 -9.70
CA ASP A 78 14.06 0.51 -8.35
C ASP A 78 12.61 0.31 -7.87
N ILE A 79 12.46 -0.10 -6.61
CA ILE A 79 11.16 -0.24 -5.93
C ILE A 79 10.35 1.05 -5.99
N ASP A 80 11.01 2.22 -5.95
CA ASP A 80 10.37 3.52 -6.03
C ASP A 80 9.70 3.76 -7.40
N THR A 81 10.26 3.18 -8.47
CA THR A 81 9.67 3.25 -9.80
C THR A 81 8.39 2.42 -9.86
N GLY A 82 8.38 1.26 -9.20
CA GLY A 82 7.20 0.42 -9.02
C GLY A 82 6.10 1.12 -8.22
N LEU A 83 6.48 1.72 -7.09
CA LEU A 83 5.58 2.50 -6.24
C LEU A 83 4.98 3.68 -7.00
N HIS A 84 5.78 4.43 -7.77
CA HIS A 84 5.29 5.55 -8.55
C HIS A 84 4.23 5.14 -9.59
N ARG A 85 4.42 3.99 -10.25
CA ARG A 85 3.41 3.44 -11.17
C ARG A 85 2.13 3.05 -10.43
N LEU A 86 2.25 2.36 -9.30
CA LEU A 86 1.11 1.98 -8.47
C LEU A 86 0.29 3.22 -8.09
N THR A 87 0.92 4.26 -7.55
CA THR A 87 0.23 5.49 -7.13
C THR A 87 -0.38 6.23 -8.31
N THR A 88 0.28 6.24 -9.47
CA THR A 88 -0.24 6.86 -10.70
C THR A 88 -1.50 6.17 -11.19
N ILE A 89 -1.51 4.83 -11.24
CA ILE A 89 -2.69 4.07 -11.68
C ILE A 89 -3.80 4.21 -10.64
N LEU A 90 -3.48 4.10 -9.35
CA LEU A 90 -4.43 4.21 -8.25
C LEU A 90 -5.16 5.55 -8.25
N THR A 91 -4.42 6.66 -8.31
CA THR A 91 -5.00 8.02 -8.30
C THR A 91 -5.84 8.32 -9.54
N ALA A 92 -5.41 7.85 -10.72
CA ALA A 92 -6.19 7.98 -11.95
C ALA A 92 -7.51 7.18 -11.95
N ASN A 93 -7.64 6.21 -11.04
CA ASN A 93 -8.78 5.28 -10.98
C ASN A 93 -9.44 5.27 -9.58
N SER A 94 -9.21 6.30 -8.75
CA SER A 94 -9.69 6.37 -7.36
C SER A 94 -11.22 6.30 -7.23
N GLN A 95 -11.93 6.66 -8.30
CA GLN A 95 -13.39 6.64 -8.37
C GLN A 95 -13.99 5.27 -8.72
N LEU A 96 -13.17 4.28 -9.13
CA LEU A 96 -13.66 2.91 -9.38
C LEU A 96 -14.12 2.24 -8.10
N SER A 97 -15.01 1.24 -8.19
CA SER A 97 -15.34 0.36 -7.07
C SER A 97 -14.10 -0.45 -6.62
N PRO A 98 -14.04 -0.97 -5.37
CA PRO A 98 -12.82 -1.62 -4.87
C PRO A 98 -12.41 -2.81 -5.75
N ASP A 99 -13.38 -3.60 -6.19
CA ASP A 99 -13.17 -4.77 -7.06
C ASP A 99 -12.57 -4.36 -8.41
N HIS A 100 -13.17 -3.39 -9.11
CA HIS A 100 -12.66 -2.92 -10.40
C HIS A 100 -11.30 -2.23 -10.27
N LEU A 101 -11.05 -1.54 -9.16
CA LEU A 101 -9.76 -0.95 -8.87
C LEU A 101 -8.70 -2.03 -8.66
N ALA A 102 -9.01 -3.09 -7.89
CA ALA A 102 -8.12 -4.22 -7.70
C ALA A 102 -7.77 -4.90 -9.04
N ASP A 103 -8.78 -5.19 -9.88
CA ASP A 103 -8.57 -5.76 -11.22
C ASP A 103 -7.72 -4.84 -12.11
N THR A 104 -7.95 -3.53 -12.05
CA THR A 104 -7.17 -2.53 -12.80
C THR A 104 -5.72 -2.49 -12.35
N LEU A 105 -5.48 -2.52 -11.04
CA LEU A 105 -4.12 -2.52 -10.47
C LEU A 105 -3.38 -3.81 -10.84
N LEU A 106 -4.00 -4.97 -10.63
CA LEU A 106 -3.41 -6.26 -10.98
C LEU A 106 -3.12 -6.36 -12.47
N SER A 107 -4.10 -6.08 -13.34
CA SER A 107 -3.89 -6.16 -14.78
C SER A 107 -2.79 -5.22 -15.28
N ARG A 108 -2.82 -3.94 -14.88
CA ARG A 108 -1.85 -2.96 -15.39
C ARG A 108 -0.47 -3.10 -14.78
N LEU A 109 -0.34 -3.54 -13.54
CA LEU A 109 0.97 -3.76 -12.94
C LEU A 109 1.57 -5.10 -13.38
N SER A 110 0.77 -6.17 -13.47
CA SER A 110 1.25 -7.49 -13.92
C SER A 110 1.66 -7.54 -15.39
N ILE A 111 0.94 -6.84 -16.28
CA ILE A 111 1.35 -6.73 -17.71
C ILE A 111 2.72 -6.06 -17.82
N VAL A 112 2.97 -5.05 -16.99
CA VAL A 112 4.20 -4.27 -17.05
C VAL A 112 5.34 -4.98 -16.28
N THR A 113 5.04 -5.85 -15.30
CA THR A 113 6.05 -6.70 -14.62
C THR A 113 6.47 -7.93 -15.43
N GLY A 114 5.77 -8.27 -16.52
CA GLY A 114 6.09 -9.43 -17.35
C GLY A 114 5.62 -10.77 -16.76
N GLY A 115 4.66 -10.72 -15.82
CA GLY A 115 4.31 -11.87 -14.96
C GLY A 115 5.27 -11.94 -13.79
N GLY A 116 4.79 -11.58 -12.59
CA GLY A 116 5.62 -11.52 -11.38
C GLY A 116 6.31 -12.86 -11.09
N GLU A 117 7.60 -12.81 -10.76
CA GLU A 117 8.34 -13.98 -10.28
C GLU A 117 8.05 -14.29 -8.79
N ASP A 118 7.38 -13.36 -8.09
CA ASP A 118 7.10 -13.41 -6.65
C ASP A 118 5.59 -13.35 -6.36
N ASP A 119 5.20 -13.72 -5.14
CA ASP A 119 3.81 -13.81 -4.73
C ASP A 119 3.14 -12.44 -4.66
N ILE A 120 2.01 -12.30 -5.37
CA ILE A 120 1.21 -11.08 -5.39
C ILE A 120 -0.01 -11.25 -4.49
N ALA A 121 -0.13 -10.38 -3.50
CA ALA A 121 -1.36 -10.13 -2.76
C ALA A 121 -1.71 -8.65 -2.78
N LEU A 122 -3.00 -8.34 -2.90
CA LEU A 122 -3.55 -6.99 -2.94
C LEU A 122 -4.81 -6.94 -2.09
N LEU A 123 -4.92 -5.91 -1.26
CA LEU A 123 -6.11 -5.56 -0.48
C LEU A 123 -6.49 -4.12 -0.78
N VAL A 124 -7.74 -3.93 -1.20
CA VAL A 124 -8.33 -2.61 -1.46
C VAL A 124 -9.53 -2.45 -0.54
N ALA A 125 -9.51 -1.41 0.29
CA ALA A 125 -10.59 -1.09 1.21
C ALA A 125 -11.03 0.36 1.02
N ARG A 126 -12.33 0.59 0.80
CA ARG A 126 -12.92 1.94 0.81
C ARG A 126 -13.44 2.24 2.20
N LEU A 127 -12.99 3.37 2.75
CA LEU A 127 -13.17 3.76 4.14
C LEU A 127 -14.31 4.78 4.34
#